data_AF-A0A7V9A6U1-F1
#
_entry.id   AF-A0A7V9A6U1-F1
#
_cell.length_a   1.000
_cell.length_b   1.000
_cell.length_c   1.000
_cell.angle_alpha   90.00
_cell.angle_beta   90.00
_cell.angle_gamma   90.00
#
_symmetry.space_group_name_H-M   'P 1'
#
loop_
_entity.id
_entity.type
_entity.pdbx_description
1 polymer ?
#
loop_
_entity_poly.entity_id
_entity_poly.type
_entity_poly.pdbx_seq_one_letter_code
_entity_poly.pdbx_strand_id
1 'polypeptide(L)'
;MLTYIVRRILIGIFTLLAVTFIVYGLIRNMPGTPLTIMQETVRMDAMMSQSQMDKLEKQYRLDKDWYVGYWYWLGDVLQGELGRGINDRRKVTIIISERLPKTLMLTGTSLLLTYLLCIPLGLWSTASALTFRERLVSTILYILYALPNFVAAVYLNLIIAVRLEWLPLYGSTGEGYAEMSTLGKFADVVSHAILPVLCLTYTSLAYYTRFIKANMMETIQQDYIRTAKAKGASPTSILVTHAFRNSLIPLVTIIGLTLPALLAGSVILETIYQWNGIGYLFYQSITMREYPVIMGLVLMFSVMTLLGQLLADVLYAFVDPRITYS
;
A
#
# COMPACT_ATOMS: atom_id res chain seq x y z
N MET A 1 -14.41 -10.49 -23.43
CA MET A 1 -14.51 -9.46 -22.36
C MET A 1 -15.53 -9.80 -21.29
N LEU A 2 -16.84 -9.87 -21.58
CA LEU A 2 -17.83 -10.18 -20.54
C LEU A 2 -17.58 -11.53 -19.84
N THR A 3 -17.34 -12.61 -20.60
CA THR A 3 -16.98 -13.94 -20.07
C THR A 3 -15.72 -13.90 -19.21
N TYR A 4 -14.71 -13.12 -19.62
CA TYR A 4 -13.48 -12.93 -18.88
C TYR A 4 -13.71 -12.21 -17.56
N ILE A 5 -14.46 -11.10 -17.56
CA ILE A 5 -14.81 -10.34 -16.36
C ILE A 5 -15.61 -11.22 -15.39
N VAL A 6 -16.61 -11.95 -15.87
CA VAL A 6 -17.41 -12.87 -15.04
C VAL A 6 -16.53 -13.95 -14.42
N ARG A 7 -15.66 -14.60 -15.22
CA ARG A 7 -14.71 -15.59 -14.73
C ARG A 7 -13.78 -15.01 -13.66
N ARG A 8 -13.25 -13.79 -13.88
CA ARG A 8 -12.42 -13.06 -12.91
C ARG A 8 -13.16 -12.76 -11.61
N ILE A 9 -14.42 -12.32 -11.69
CA ILE A 9 -15.24 -12.04 -10.52
C ILE A 9 -15.49 -13.33 -9.72
N LEU A 10 -15.83 -14.45 -10.39
CA LEU A 10 -16.04 -15.73 -9.71
C LEU A 10 -14.78 -16.24 -9.01
N ILE A 11 -13.62 -16.17 -9.70
CA ILE A 11 -12.32 -16.49 -9.08
C ILE A 11 -12.04 -15.54 -7.92
N GLY A 12 -12.37 -14.25 -8.07
CA GLY A 12 -12.24 -13.25 -7.02
C GLY A 12 -13.07 -13.57 -5.78
N ILE A 13 -14.34 -13.94 -5.94
CA ILE A 13 -15.22 -14.36 -4.84
C ILE A 13 -14.64 -15.58 -4.13
N PHE A 14 -14.22 -16.60 -4.88
CA PHE A 14 -13.58 -17.78 -4.29
C PHE A 14 -12.30 -17.41 -3.52
N THR A 15 -11.50 -16.50 -4.07
CA THR A 15 -10.28 -15.99 -3.42
C THR A 15 -10.61 -15.23 -2.13
N LEU A 16 -11.64 -14.37 -2.12
CA LEU A 16 -12.09 -13.67 -0.92
C LEU A 16 -12.53 -14.64 0.17
N LEU A 17 -13.34 -15.64 -0.19
CA LEU A 17 -13.79 -16.67 0.75
C LEU A 17 -12.60 -17.45 1.31
N ALA A 18 -11.68 -17.90 0.46
CA ALA A 18 -10.49 -18.62 0.87
C ALA A 18 -9.61 -17.80 1.82
N VAL A 19 -9.26 -16.56 1.44
CA VAL A 19 -8.39 -15.70 2.24
C VAL A 19 -9.03 -15.37 3.59
N THR A 20 -10.31 -14.97 3.60
CA THR A 20 -11.01 -14.64 4.86
C THR A 20 -11.20 -15.87 5.74
N PHE A 21 -11.52 -17.03 5.17
CA PHE A 21 -11.68 -18.28 5.92
C PHE A 21 -10.39 -18.71 6.59
N ILE A 22 -9.29 -18.71 5.83
CA ILE A 22 -7.95 -19.05 6.34
C ILE A 22 -7.55 -18.08 7.44
N VAL A 23 -7.66 -16.77 7.20
CA VAL A 23 -7.25 -15.76 8.20
C VAL A 23 -8.13 -15.85 9.46
N TYR A 24 -9.44 -16.02 9.32
CA TYR A 24 -10.34 -16.18 10.46
C TYR A 24 -9.98 -17.42 11.30
N GLY A 25 -9.69 -18.54 10.63
CA GLY A 25 -9.21 -19.76 11.27
C GLY A 25 -7.89 -19.52 12.02
N LEU A 26 -6.90 -18.89 11.38
CA LEU A 26 -5.61 -18.60 12.00
C LEU A 26 -5.74 -17.74 13.26
N ILE A 27 -6.49 -16.63 13.20
CA ILE A 27 -6.62 -15.71 14.34
C ILE A 27 -7.38 -16.34 15.52
N ARG A 28 -8.38 -17.20 15.25
CA ARG A 28 -9.17 -17.90 16.28
C ARG A 28 -8.43 -19.07 16.92
N ASN A 29 -7.45 -19.65 16.23
CA ASN A 29 -6.62 -20.74 16.76
C ASN A 29 -5.30 -20.24 17.40
N MET A 30 -5.03 -18.92 17.37
CA MET A 30 -3.86 -18.36 18.03
C MET A 30 -4.01 -18.47 19.57
N PRO A 31 -2.97 -18.90 20.32
CA PRO A 31 -3.07 -19.06 21.78
C PRO A 31 -3.43 -17.75 22.48
N GLY A 32 -4.52 -17.71 23.24
CA GLY A 32 -5.07 -16.49 23.87
C GLY A 32 -6.14 -15.79 23.03
N THR A 33 -7.09 -15.12 23.69
CA THR A 33 -8.22 -14.46 23.04
C THR A 33 -8.12 -12.92 23.15
N PRO A 34 -8.93 -12.15 22.42
CA PRO A 34 -8.93 -10.70 22.58
C PRO A 34 -9.33 -10.29 24.01
N LEU A 35 -10.13 -11.13 24.67
CA LEU A 35 -10.58 -10.92 26.04
C LEU A 35 -9.46 -11.17 27.06
N THR A 36 -8.54 -12.11 26.80
CA THR A 36 -7.37 -12.31 27.69
C THR A 36 -6.43 -11.12 27.63
N ILE A 37 -6.15 -10.58 26.43
CA ILE A 37 -5.36 -9.34 26.28
C ILE A 37 -6.05 -8.16 26.99
N MET A 38 -7.37 -8.04 26.85
CA MET A 38 -8.14 -6.99 27.51
C MET A 38 -8.01 -7.09 29.05
N GLN A 39 -8.05 -8.30 29.61
CA GLN A 39 -7.85 -8.51 31.05
C GLN A 39 -6.43 -8.19 31.51
N GLU A 40 -5.41 -8.51 30.71
CA GLU A 40 -4.01 -8.19 31.01
C GLU A 40 -3.72 -6.69 30.95
N THR A 41 -4.43 -5.95 30.09
CA THR A 41 -4.21 -4.52 29.86
C THR A 41 -4.97 -3.63 30.84
N VAL A 42 -6.05 -4.14 31.44
CA VAL A 42 -6.88 -3.39 32.41
C VAL A 42 -6.25 -3.49 33.82
N ARG A 43 -6.21 -2.36 34.55
CA ARG A 43 -5.69 -2.32 35.92
C ARG A 43 -6.51 -3.26 36.84
N MET A 44 -5.86 -3.88 37.83
CA MET A 44 -6.45 -4.89 38.74
C MET A 44 -7.76 -4.45 39.41
N ASP A 45 -7.95 -3.14 39.63
CA ASP A 45 -9.12 -2.50 40.23
C ASP A 45 -10.33 -2.38 39.29
N ALA A 46 -10.16 -2.60 37.97
CA ALA A 46 -11.21 -2.56 36.96
C ALA A 46 -11.40 -3.92 36.24
N MET A 47 -10.91 -5.01 36.84
CA MET A 47 -11.10 -6.36 36.31
C MET A 47 -12.58 -6.66 36.10
N MET A 48 -12.93 -7.05 34.88
CA MET A 48 -14.29 -7.44 34.54
C MET A 48 -14.69 -8.68 35.34
N SER A 49 -15.90 -8.67 35.90
CA SER A 49 -16.46 -9.85 36.55
C SER A 49 -16.58 -11.01 35.54
N GLN A 50 -16.54 -12.25 36.03
CA GLN A 50 -16.72 -13.44 35.19
C GLN A 50 -18.00 -13.36 34.34
N SER A 51 -19.09 -12.80 34.91
CA SER A 51 -20.35 -12.62 34.20
C SER A 51 -20.29 -11.64 33.01
N GLN A 52 -19.38 -10.65 33.06
CA GLN A 52 -19.16 -9.70 31.97
C GLN A 52 -18.29 -10.33 30.88
N MET A 53 -17.32 -11.16 31.28
CA MET A 53 -16.49 -11.92 30.35
C MET A 53 -17.32 -12.89 29.52
N ASP A 54 -18.19 -13.69 30.15
CA ASP A 54 -19.04 -14.65 29.45
C ASP A 54 -20.01 -13.96 28.47
N LYS A 55 -20.47 -12.74 28.81
CA LYS A 55 -21.30 -11.91 27.92
C LYS A 55 -20.52 -11.44 26.70
N LEU A 56 -19.29 -10.97 26.87
CA LEU A 56 -18.43 -10.54 25.76
C LEU A 56 -18.02 -11.73 24.88
N GLU A 57 -17.75 -12.88 25.50
CA GLU A 57 -17.42 -14.11 24.79
C GLU A 57 -18.55 -14.52 23.84
N LYS A 58 -19.80 -14.52 24.33
CA LYS A 58 -20.98 -14.76 23.50
C LYS A 58 -21.22 -13.66 22.47
N GLN A 59 -21.02 -12.39 22.83
CA GLN A 59 -21.21 -11.26 21.92
C GLN A 59 -20.28 -11.33 20.70
N TYR A 60 -19.02 -11.71 20.91
CA TYR A 60 -18.04 -11.90 19.84
C TYR A 60 -18.02 -13.33 19.29
N ARG A 61 -18.97 -14.18 19.72
CA ARG A 61 -19.14 -15.58 19.32
C ARG A 61 -17.85 -16.39 19.49
N LEU A 62 -17.10 -16.07 20.53
CA LEU A 62 -15.86 -16.74 20.90
C LEU A 62 -16.14 -18.12 21.50
N ASP A 63 -17.33 -18.32 22.07
CA ASP A 63 -17.85 -19.57 22.62
C ASP A 63 -18.13 -20.66 21.57
N LYS A 64 -18.19 -20.29 20.29
CA LYS A 64 -18.39 -21.21 19.18
C LYS A 64 -17.07 -21.71 18.63
N ASP A 65 -17.08 -22.89 18.01
CA ASP A 65 -15.98 -23.31 17.17
C ASP A 65 -15.71 -22.28 16.06
N TRP A 66 -14.43 -22.12 15.69
CA TRP A 66 -14.01 -21.06 14.78
C TRP A 66 -14.70 -21.13 13.41
N TYR A 67 -14.96 -22.33 12.87
CA TYR A 67 -15.60 -22.49 11.57
C TYR A 67 -17.08 -22.07 11.61
N VAL A 68 -17.77 -22.29 12.73
CA VAL A 68 -19.13 -21.78 12.94
C VAL A 68 -19.10 -20.26 13.08
N GLY A 69 -18.15 -19.72 13.85
CA GLY A 69 -17.93 -18.28 14.00
C GLY A 69 -17.69 -17.57 12.67
N TYR A 70 -16.95 -18.22 11.74
CA TYR A 70 -16.71 -17.68 10.40
C TYR A 70 -18.00 -17.50 9.61
N TRP A 71 -18.88 -18.51 9.57
CA TRP A 71 -20.13 -18.41 8.80
C TRP A 71 -21.07 -17.35 9.36
N TYR A 72 -21.09 -17.16 10.67
CA TYR A 72 -21.80 -16.05 11.28
C TYR A 72 -21.19 -14.68 10.91
N TRP A 73 -19.85 -14.56 10.96
CA TRP A 73 -19.16 -13.34 10.53
C TRP A 73 -19.44 -13.03 9.06
N LEU A 74 -19.38 -14.04 8.18
CA LEU A 74 -19.68 -13.88 6.77
C LEU A 74 -21.14 -13.44 6.55
N GLY A 75 -22.09 -14.01 7.31
CA GLY A 75 -23.48 -13.60 7.30
C GLY A 75 -23.68 -12.12 7.66
N ASP A 76 -22.97 -11.62 8.68
CA ASP A 76 -23.01 -10.20 9.07
C ASP A 76 -22.38 -9.31 7.98
N VAL A 77 -21.25 -9.73 7.39
CA VAL A 77 -20.56 -9.01 6.31
C VAL A 77 -21.45 -8.87 5.07
N LEU A 78 -22.18 -9.92 4.71
CA LEU A 78 -23.12 -9.89 3.58
C LEU A 78 -24.29 -8.91 3.82
N GLN A 79 -24.57 -8.56 5.07
CA GLN A 79 -25.53 -7.52 5.47
C GLN A 79 -24.89 -6.12 5.60
N GLY A 80 -23.59 -6.00 5.33
CA GLY A 80 -22.83 -4.75 5.43
C GLY A 80 -22.29 -4.43 6.82
N GLU A 81 -22.36 -5.37 7.78
CA GLU A 81 -21.89 -5.18 9.15
C GLU A 81 -20.55 -5.92 9.36
N LEU A 82 -19.45 -5.17 9.40
CA LEU A 82 -18.09 -5.70 9.68
C LEU A 82 -17.85 -6.00 11.16
N GLY A 83 -18.84 -5.75 12.02
CA GLY A 83 -18.72 -5.85 13.46
C GLY A 83 -18.21 -4.57 14.13
N ARG A 84 -17.83 -4.71 15.41
CA ARG A 84 -17.35 -3.61 16.26
C ARG A 84 -15.99 -3.96 16.86
N GLY A 85 -15.14 -2.95 17.01
CA GLY A 85 -13.85 -3.11 17.71
C GLY A 85 -14.07 -3.56 19.15
N ILE A 86 -13.17 -4.42 19.65
CA ILE A 86 -13.33 -5.02 20.98
C ILE A 86 -13.01 -4.00 22.06
N ASN A 87 -11.95 -3.22 21.87
CA ASN A 87 -11.52 -2.20 22.83
C ASN A 87 -12.28 -0.89 22.63
N ASP A 88 -12.39 -0.42 21.39
CA ASP A 88 -13.00 0.87 21.05
C ASP A 88 -14.54 0.83 21.01
N ARG A 89 -15.15 -0.36 20.85
CA ARG A 89 -16.61 -0.58 20.70
C ARG A 89 -17.27 0.18 19.53
N ARG A 90 -16.49 0.92 18.74
CA ARG A 90 -16.93 1.60 17.51
C ARG A 90 -17.07 0.60 16.35
N LYS A 91 -17.89 0.98 15.36
CA LYS A 91 -18.06 0.18 14.13
C LYS A 91 -16.74 0.10 13.37
N VAL A 92 -16.37 -1.10 12.92
CA VAL A 92 -15.12 -1.33 12.17
C VAL A 92 -15.06 -0.47 10.91
N THR A 93 -16.20 -0.26 10.24
CA THR A 93 -16.31 0.62 9.06
C THR A 93 -15.87 2.05 9.36
N ILE A 94 -16.28 2.62 10.50
CA ILE A 94 -15.89 3.97 10.93
C ILE A 94 -14.39 4.02 11.20
N ILE A 95 -13.89 3.07 11.99
CA ILE A 95 -12.46 2.96 12.34
C ILE A 95 -11.61 2.93 11.05
N ILE A 96 -11.94 2.08 10.09
CA ILE A 96 -11.23 1.98 8.80
C ILE A 96 -11.33 3.29 8.01
N SER A 97 -12.54 3.88 7.90
CA SER A 97 -12.77 5.09 7.11
C SER A 97 -11.99 6.31 7.61
N GLU A 98 -11.73 6.40 8.91
CA GLU A 98 -10.91 7.48 9.50
C GLU A 98 -9.42 7.34 9.18
N ARG A 99 -8.93 6.10 9.01
CA ARG A 99 -7.51 5.80 8.72
C ARG A 99 -7.18 5.83 7.23
N LEU A 100 -8.13 5.44 6.38
CA LEU A 100 -7.91 5.28 4.93
C LEU A 100 -7.36 6.55 4.25
N PRO A 101 -7.88 7.77 4.50
CA PRO A 101 -7.34 8.98 3.89
C PRO A 101 -5.88 9.25 4.25
N LYS A 102 -5.44 8.87 5.45
CA LYS A 102 -4.05 9.07 5.91
C LYS A 102 -3.07 8.19 5.12
N THR A 103 -3.42 6.92 4.91
CA THR A 103 -2.61 6.03 4.06
C THR A 103 -2.62 6.49 2.61
N LEU A 104 -3.78 6.87 2.07
CA LEU A 104 -3.91 7.39 0.71
C LEU A 104 -3.08 8.65 0.46
N MET A 105 -3.06 9.58 1.42
CA MET A 105 -2.21 10.77 1.34
C MET A 105 -0.74 10.38 1.24
N LEU A 106 -0.29 9.46 2.10
CA LEU A 106 1.11 9.03 2.14
C LEU A 106 1.53 8.29 0.86
N THR A 107 0.76 7.26 0.46
CA THR A 107 1.07 6.44 -0.71
C THR A 107 0.84 7.19 -2.01
N GLY A 108 -0.22 7.98 -2.10
CA GLY A 108 -0.53 8.82 -3.26
C GLY A 108 0.53 9.89 -3.52
N THR A 109 1.00 10.57 -2.48
CA THR A 109 2.10 11.56 -2.59
C THR A 109 3.39 10.88 -3.04
N SER A 110 3.71 9.72 -2.45
CA SER A 110 4.91 8.97 -2.84
C SER A 110 4.87 8.48 -4.29
N LEU A 111 3.72 7.99 -4.76
CA LEU A 111 3.57 7.59 -6.17
C LEU A 111 3.70 8.77 -7.11
N LEU A 112 3.05 9.90 -6.78
CA LEU A 112 3.12 11.11 -7.60
C LEU A 112 4.58 11.53 -7.78
N LEU A 113 5.33 11.63 -6.68
CA LEU A 113 6.75 11.97 -6.70
C LEU A 113 7.57 10.91 -7.44
N THR A 114 7.27 9.64 -7.24
CA THR A 114 7.94 8.53 -7.94
C THR A 114 7.81 8.71 -9.46
N TYR A 115 6.61 8.88 -10.00
CA TYR A 115 6.41 9.01 -11.45
C TYR A 115 6.96 10.32 -12.00
N LEU A 116 6.82 11.42 -11.24
CA LEU A 116 7.38 12.71 -11.61
C LEU A 116 8.91 12.65 -11.77
N LEU A 117 9.59 11.86 -10.95
CA LEU A 117 11.05 11.75 -10.96
C LEU A 117 11.55 10.61 -11.86
N CYS A 118 10.91 9.44 -11.85
CA CYS A 118 11.43 8.24 -12.51
C CYS A 118 11.33 8.33 -14.04
N ILE A 119 10.32 9.02 -14.58
CA ILE A 119 10.15 9.17 -16.02
C ILE A 119 11.26 10.05 -16.61
N PRO A 120 11.51 11.30 -16.12
CA PRO A 120 12.63 12.11 -16.59
C PRO A 120 13.98 11.42 -16.37
N LEU A 121 14.20 10.82 -15.20
CA LEU A 121 15.45 10.11 -14.90
C LEU A 121 15.65 8.91 -15.83
N GLY A 122 14.61 8.12 -16.11
CA GLY A 122 14.70 6.95 -16.99
C GLY A 122 14.99 7.35 -18.44
N LEU A 123 14.34 8.41 -18.94
CA LEU A 123 14.60 8.97 -20.27
C LEU A 123 16.02 9.53 -20.36
N TRP A 124 16.45 10.31 -19.37
CA TRP A 124 17.79 10.88 -19.31
C TRP A 124 18.88 9.80 -19.23
N SER A 125 18.68 8.76 -18.41
CA SER A 125 19.61 7.63 -18.28
C SER A 125 19.68 6.78 -19.56
N THR A 126 18.61 6.76 -20.36
CA THR A 126 18.62 6.12 -21.67
C THR A 126 19.40 6.97 -22.68
N ALA A 127 19.11 8.27 -22.75
CA ALA A 127 19.77 9.19 -23.68
C ALA A 127 21.28 9.34 -23.40
N SER A 128 21.66 9.30 -22.12
CA SER A 128 23.04 9.45 -21.65
C SER A 128 23.73 8.09 -21.42
N ALA A 129 23.20 7.00 -21.98
CA ALA A 129 23.69 5.65 -21.74
C ALA A 129 25.21 5.55 -21.96
N LEU A 130 25.88 4.75 -21.12
CA LEU A 130 27.32 4.49 -21.14
C LEU A 130 28.22 5.67 -20.74
N THR A 131 27.68 6.85 -20.46
CA THR A 131 28.45 8.00 -19.93
C THR A 131 28.78 7.82 -18.44
N PHE A 132 29.85 8.49 -17.95
CA PHE A 132 30.22 8.44 -16.53
C PHE A 132 29.10 8.95 -15.60
N ARG A 133 28.43 10.05 -15.97
CA ARG A 133 27.32 10.62 -15.19
C ARG A 133 26.17 9.64 -15.05
N GLU A 134 25.83 8.96 -16.13
CA GLU A 134 24.78 7.94 -16.14
C GLU A 134 25.15 6.75 -15.29
N ARG A 135 26.40 6.25 -15.40
CA ARG A 135 26.90 5.17 -14.54
C ARG A 135 26.83 5.53 -13.06
N LEU A 136 27.19 6.76 -12.69
CA LEU A 136 27.09 7.25 -11.31
C LEU A 136 25.64 7.23 -10.81
N VAL A 137 24.70 7.78 -11.58
CA VAL A 137 23.27 7.78 -11.21
C VAL A 137 22.73 6.36 -11.13
N SER A 138 23.04 5.50 -12.10
CA SER A 138 22.66 4.09 -12.05
C SER A 138 23.19 3.41 -10.78
N THR A 139 24.47 3.60 -10.43
CA THR A 139 25.06 3.05 -9.20
C THR A 139 24.34 3.54 -7.95
N ILE A 140 24.02 4.84 -7.86
CA ILE A 140 23.24 5.37 -6.74
C ILE A 140 21.87 4.70 -6.67
N LEU A 141 21.16 4.56 -7.79
CA LEU A 141 19.87 3.87 -7.84
C LEU A 141 20.00 2.39 -7.46
N TYR A 142 21.10 1.71 -7.81
CA TYR A 142 21.38 0.34 -7.36
C TYR A 142 21.56 0.25 -5.84
N ILE A 143 22.33 1.18 -5.25
CA ILE A 143 22.53 1.25 -3.80
C ILE A 143 21.20 1.50 -3.09
N LEU A 144 20.42 2.47 -3.58
CA LEU A 144 19.09 2.78 -3.05
C LEU A 144 18.16 1.56 -3.15
N TYR A 145 18.15 0.87 -4.29
CA TYR A 145 17.32 -0.33 -4.47
C TYR A 145 17.74 -1.48 -3.54
N ALA A 146 19.03 -1.62 -3.25
CA ALA A 146 19.55 -2.63 -2.34
C ALA A 146 19.27 -2.32 -0.86
N LEU A 147 19.02 -1.05 -0.52
CA LEU A 147 18.74 -0.62 0.85
C LEU A 147 17.27 -0.84 1.22
N PRO A 148 16.95 -1.74 2.18
CA PRO A 148 15.56 -1.96 2.59
C PRO A 148 14.95 -0.69 3.18
N ASN A 149 13.69 -0.40 2.82
CA ASN A 149 12.98 0.82 3.22
C ASN A 149 12.89 1.03 4.74
N PHE A 150 12.68 -0.04 5.51
CA PHE A 150 12.61 0.03 6.96
C PHE A 150 13.97 0.35 7.58
N VAL A 151 15.08 -0.13 7.00
CA VAL A 151 16.43 0.21 7.44
C VAL A 151 16.68 1.69 7.19
N ALA A 152 16.39 2.17 5.98
CA ALA A 152 16.49 3.58 5.65
C ALA A 152 15.64 4.45 6.60
N ALA A 153 14.41 4.04 6.92
CA ALA A 153 13.54 4.76 7.84
C ALA A 153 14.16 4.93 9.23
N VAL A 154 14.74 3.85 9.80
CA VAL A 154 15.41 3.91 11.11
C VAL A 154 16.61 4.85 11.09
N TYR A 155 17.46 4.79 10.06
CA TYR A 155 18.61 5.69 9.94
C TYR A 155 18.21 7.14 9.69
N LEU A 156 17.19 7.38 8.85
CA LEU A 156 16.66 8.72 8.60
C LEU A 156 16.07 9.32 9.87
N ASN A 157 15.36 8.54 10.69
CA ASN A 157 14.88 8.99 12.00
C ASN A 157 16.05 9.36 12.92
N LEU A 158 17.05 8.50 13.03
CA LEU A 158 18.21 8.77 13.88
C LEU A 158 18.96 10.05 13.46
N ILE A 159 19.16 10.26 12.16
CA ILE A 159 19.96 11.39 11.67
C ILE A 159 19.12 12.67 11.63
N ILE A 160 17.95 12.65 10.98
CA ILE A 160 17.18 13.85 10.67
C ILE A 160 16.28 14.27 11.84
N ALA A 161 15.61 13.30 12.49
CA ALA A 161 14.65 13.61 13.55
C ALA A 161 15.31 13.67 14.93
N VAL A 162 16.27 12.78 15.23
CA VAL A 162 16.89 12.71 16.57
C VAL A 162 18.15 13.58 16.68
N ARG A 163 19.10 13.47 15.74
CA ARG A 163 20.37 14.22 15.84
C ARG A 163 20.26 15.66 15.36
N LEU A 164 19.57 15.88 14.24
CA LEU A 164 19.42 17.20 13.64
C LEU A 164 18.17 17.95 14.12
N GLU A 165 17.17 17.22 14.64
CA GLU A 165 15.89 17.78 15.10
C GLU A 165 15.15 18.59 14.03
N TRP A 166 15.38 18.30 12.74
CA TRP A 166 14.81 19.05 11.62
C TRP A 166 13.37 18.66 11.33
N LEU A 167 13.02 17.40 11.57
CA LEU A 167 11.71 16.84 11.25
C LEU A 167 11.18 16.03 12.44
N PRO A 168 9.85 15.88 12.55
CA PRO A 168 9.22 15.07 13.59
C PRO A 168 9.66 13.60 13.53
N LEU A 169 9.79 12.98 14.69
CA LEU A 169 10.21 11.57 14.81
C LEU A 169 9.09 10.59 14.46
N TYR A 170 7.86 10.90 14.86
CA TYR A 170 6.70 10.03 14.70
C TYR A 170 5.39 10.84 14.68
N GLY A 171 4.29 10.17 14.35
CA GLY A 171 2.95 10.75 14.28
C GLY A 171 2.58 11.25 12.90
N SER A 172 1.28 11.45 12.66
CA SER A 172 0.77 12.07 11.44
C SER A 172 0.56 13.58 11.54
N THR A 173 0.62 14.11 12.76
CA THR A 173 0.39 15.51 13.13
C THR A 173 1.05 15.78 14.49
N GLY A 174 1.52 17.00 14.71
CA GLY A 174 2.18 17.41 15.95
C GLY A 174 1.20 17.76 17.09
N GLU A 175 1.78 18.07 18.24
CA GLU A 175 1.02 18.57 19.41
C GLU A 175 0.35 19.91 19.09
N GLY A 176 -0.87 20.12 19.58
CA GLY A 176 -1.62 21.36 19.33
C GLY A 176 -2.17 21.50 17.90
N TYR A 177 -2.11 20.44 17.06
CA TYR A 177 -2.62 20.47 15.68
C TYR A 177 -4.01 21.09 15.55
N ALA A 178 -4.92 20.81 16.48
CA ALA A 178 -6.29 21.33 16.45
C ALA A 178 -6.36 22.86 16.48
N GLU A 179 -5.45 23.51 17.22
CA GLU A 179 -5.40 24.95 17.48
C GLU A 179 -4.62 25.73 16.41
N MET A 180 -3.87 25.03 15.56
CA MET A 180 -3.09 25.66 14.49
C MET A 180 -3.97 26.29 13.40
N SER A 181 -3.44 27.34 12.76
CA SER A 181 -4.01 27.92 11.54
C SER A 181 -4.05 26.89 10.41
N THR A 182 -4.84 27.14 9.36
CA THR A 182 -4.94 26.23 8.20
C THR A 182 -3.58 25.97 7.54
N LEU A 183 -2.75 27.02 7.42
CA LEU A 183 -1.41 26.92 6.87
C LEU A 183 -0.44 26.20 7.83
N GLY A 184 -0.60 26.41 9.14
CA GLY A 184 0.14 25.66 10.16
C GLY A 184 -0.18 24.16 10.13
N LYS A 185 -1.46 23.80 10.03
CA LYS A 185 -1.92 22.41 9.88
C LYS A 185 -1.34 21.74 8.63
N PHE A 186 -1.26 22.48 7.52
CA PHE A 186 -0.66 21.96 6.30
C PHE A 186 0.86 21.72 6.45
N ALA A 187 1.58 22.71 6.97
CA ALA A 187 3.03 22.60 7.20
C ALA A 187 3.38 21.48 8.17
N ASP A 188 2.57 21.30 9.23
CA ASP A 188 2.72 20.23 10.20
C ASP A 188 2.53 18.85 9.56
N VAL A 189 1.46 18.65 8.79
CA VAL A 189 1.24 17.38 8.08
C VAL A 189 2.37 17.09 7.08
N VAL A 190 2.87 18.11 6.38
CA VAL A 190 4.00 17.96 5.45
C VAL A 190 5.28 17.56 6.18
N SER A 191 5.61 18.21 7.31
CA SER A 191 6.83 17.89 8.05
C SER A 191 6.85 16.44 8.54
N HIS A 192 5.70 15.94 9.04
CA HIS A 192 5.53 14.54 9.45
C HIS A 192 5.54 13.56 8.26
N ALA A 193 5.13 13.99 7.07
CA ALA A 193 5.07 13.15 5.88
C ALA A 193 6.41 13.02 5.15
N ILE A 194 7.34 13.98 5.26
CA ILE A 194 8.57 14.03 4.45
C ILE A 194 9.36 12.72 4.54
N LEU A 195 9.70 12.26 5.75
CA LEU A 195 10.51 11.07 5.94
C LEU A 195 9.83 9.78 5.42
N PRO A 196 8.59 9.46 5.81
CA PRO A 196 7.93 8.27 5.27
C PRO A 196 7.68 8.34 3.77
N VAL A 197 7.37 9.53 3.21
CA VAL A 197 7.24 9.71 1.75
C VAL A 197 8.58 9.49 1.05
N LEU A 198 9.69 9.99 1.59
CA LEU A 198 11.04 9.75 1.04
C LEU A 198 11.34 8.25 1.00
N CYS A 199 11.08 7.52 2.09
CA CYS A 199 11.29 6.07 2.17
C CYS A 199 10.51 5.29 1.11
N LEU A 200 9.24 5.62 0.92
CA LEU A 200 8.39 5.00 -0.11
C LEU A 200 8.86 5.37 -1.52
N THR A 201 9.23 6.63 -1.72
CA THR A 201 9.55 7.19 -3.04
C THR A 201 10.88 6.67 -3.56
N TYR A 202 11.95 6.65 -2.76
CA TYR A 202 13.27 6.26 -3.27
C TYR A 202 13.28 4.80 -3.78
N THR A 203 12.57 3.91 -3.07
CA THR A 203 12.52 2.48 -3.39
C THR A 203 11.86 2.27 -4.75
N SER A 204 10.70 2.89 -4.93
CA SER A 204 9.93 2.85 -6.17
C SER A 204 10.66 3.56 -7.31
N LEU A 205 11.25 4.73 -7.04
CA LEU A 205 12.03 5.51 -7.98
C LEU A 205 13.19 4.70 -8.58
N ALA A 206 13.94 4.01 -7.74
CA ALA A 206 15.07 3.18 -8.17
C ALA A 206 14.63 2.03 -9.08
N TYR A 207 13.54 1.34 -8.73
CA TYR A 207 12.96 0.27 -9.54
C TYR A 207 12.45 0.79 -10.89
N TYR A 208 11.58 1.81 -10.89
CA TYR A 208 10.92 2.30 -12.09
C TYR A 208 11.88 2.98 -13.06
N THR A 209 12.86 3.73 -12.57
CA THR A 209 13.88 4.35 -13.43
C THR A 209 14.65 3.30 -14.23
N ARG A 210 15.04 2.20 -13.56
CA ARG A 210 15.75 1.08 -14.18
C ARG A 210 14.85 0.32 -15.15
N PHE A 211 13.59 0.10 -14.77
CA PHE A 211 12.60 -0.53 -15.64
C PHE A 211 12.40 0.27 -16.93
N ILE A 212 12.20 1.59 -16.83
CA ILE A 212 12.06 2.48 -17.99
C ILE A 212 13.32 2.41 -18.85
N LYS A 213 14.51 2.52 -18.26
CA LYS A 213 15.78 2.43 -19.00
C LYS A 213 15.90 1.11 -19.76
N ALA A 214 15.61 -0.02 -19.12
CA ALA A 214 15.70 -1.33 -19.77
C ALA A 214 14.78 -1.45 -20.99
N ASN A 215 13.50 -1.08 -20.84
CA ASN A 215 12.53 -1.10 -21.94
C ASN A 215 12.90 -0.13 -23.06
N MET A 216 13.38 1.06 -22.71
CA MET A 216 13.81 2.06 -23.68
C MET A 216 15.04 1.61 -24.47
N MET A 217 16.01 0.96 -23.82
CA MET A 217 17.22 0.45 -24.48
C MET A 217 16.93 -0.67 -25.48
N GLU A 218 15.93 -1.51 -25.20
CA GLU A 218 15.43 -2.50 -26.15
C GLU A 218 14.66 -1.82 -27.31
N THR A 219 13.82 -0.84 -26.97
CA THR A 219 12.96 -0.16 -27.94
C THR A 219 13.76 0.66 -28.95
N ILE A 220 14.86 1.31 -28.54
CA ILE A 220 15.72 2.09 -29.44
C ILE A 220 16.39 1.24 -30.53
N GLN A 221 16.49 -0.08 -30.32
CA GLN A 221 17.08 -1.02 -31.28
C GLN A 221 16.08 -1.52 -32.33
N GLN A 222 14.80 -1.16 -32.23
CA GLN A 222 13.74 -1.61 -33.12
C GLN A 222 13.81 -0.95 -34.51
N ASP A 223 13.37 -1.67 -35.55
CA ASP A 223 13.49 -1.23 -36.95
C ASP A 223 12.75 0.09 -37.23
N TYR A 224 11.58 0.31 -36.62
CA TYR A 224 10.83 1.55 -36.82
C TYR A 224 11.56 2.79 -36.28
N ILE A 225 12.46 2.63 -35.29
CA ILE A 225 13.35 3.70 -34.81
C ILE A 225 14.41 4.00 -35.85
N ARG A 226 14.98 2.98 -36.50
CA ARG A 226 15.92 3.16 -37.61
C ARG A 226 15.26 3.89 -38.78
N THR A 227 14.01 3.56 -39.10
CA THR A 227 13.22 4.29 -40.11
C THR A 227 12.99 5.75 -39.70
N ALA A 228 12.64 6.03 -38.45
CA ALA A 228 12.47 7.40 -37.96
C ALA A 228 13.78 8.22 -38.06
N LYS A 229 14.92 7.61 -37.72
CA LYS A 229 16.26 8.20 -37.91
C LYS A 229 16.53 8.52 -39.38
N ALA A 230 16.25 7.59 -40.29
CA ALA A 230 16.44 7.79 -41.72
C ALA A 230 15.55 8.91 -42.31
N LYS A 231 14.36 9.13 -41.72
CA LYS A 231 13.46 10.24 -42.07
C LYS A 231 13.87 11.60 -41.46
N GLY A 232 14.99 11.68 -40.75
CA GLY A 232 15.50 12.92 -40.16
C GLY A 232 14.84 13.33 -38.84
N ALA A 233 14.19 12.41 -38.13
CA ALA A 233 13.63 12.72 -36.82
C ALA A 233 14.74 13.15 -35.84
N SER A 234 14.48 14.20 -35.05
CA SER A 234 15.43 14.70 -34.05
C SER A 234 15.65 13.68 -32.93
N PRO A 235 16.82 13.68 -32.24
CA PRO A 235 17.08 12.78 -31.12
C PRO A 235 16.00 12.81 -30.04
N THR A 236 15.46 13.99 -29.73
CA THR A 236 14.37 14.17 -28.77
C THR A 236 13.06 13.55 -29.27
N SER A 237 12.73 13.72 -30.55
CA SER A 237 11.54 13.11 -31.15
C SER A 237 11.66 11.58 -31.19
N ILE A 238 12.85 11.06 -31.51
CA ILE A 238 13.13 9.61 -31.46
C ILE A 238 12.91 9.08 -30.03
N LEU A 239 13.46 9.75 -29.02
CA LEU A 239 13.37 9.31 -27.64
C LEU A 239 11.94 9.40 -27.08
N VAL A 240 11.29 10.56 -27.19
CA VAL A 240 10.00 10.82 -26.53
C VAL A 240 8.82 10.32 -27.36
N THR A 241 8.79 10.61 -28.66
CA THR A 241 7.64 10.32 -29.51
C THR A 241 7.66 8.89 -30.03
N HIS A 242 8.81 8.40 -30.47
CA HIS A 242 8.90 7.08 -31.11
C HIS A 242 9.26 5.96 -30.13
N ALA A 243 10.23 6.15 -29.23
CA ALA A 243 10.64 5.10 -28.30
C ALA A 243 9.78 5.05 -27.04
N PHE A 244 9.65 6.17 -26.31
CA PHE A 244 8.96 6.19 -25.02
C PHE A 244 7.48 5.82 -25.14
N ARG A 245 6.76 6.39 -26.12
CA ARG A 245 5.34 6.07 -26.34
C ARG A 245 5.08 4.57 -26.49
N ASN A 246 5.96 3.84 -27.17
CA ASN A 246 5.84 2.40 -27.36
C ASN A 246 6.38 1.59 -26.17
N SER A 247 7.33 2.16 -25.42
CA SER A 247 7.87 1.58 -24.17
C SER A 247 6.93 1.77 -22.97
N LEU A 248 5.86 2.56 -23.10
CA LEU A 248 4.89 2.80 -22.03
C LEU A 248 3.95 1.63 -21.78
N ILE A 249 3.77 0.72 -22.75
CA ILE A 249 2.81 -0.39 -22.63
C ILE A 249 3.11 -1.26 -21.39
N PRO A 250 4.35 -1.72 -21.17
CA PRO A 250 4.71 -2.43 -19.94
C PRO A 250 4.61 -1.55 -18.69
N LEU A 251 4.89 -0.24 -18.80
CA LEU A 251 4.82 0.68 -17.66
C LEU A 251 3.38 0.85 -17.16
N VAL A 252 2.41 1.01 -18.07
CA VAL A 252 0.98 1.13 -17.71
C VAL A 252 0.50 -0.12 -16.97
N THR A 253 0.98 -1.29 -17.36
CA THR A 253 0.66 -2.55 -16.69
C THR A 253 1.13 -2.54 -15.24
N ILE A 254 2.40 -2.14 -15.01
CA ILE A 254 2.92 -2.08 -13.65
C ILE A 254 2.21 -0.99 -12.84
N ILE A 255 1.91 0.17 -13.43
CA ILE A 255 1.10 1.21 -12.79
C ILE A 255 -0.25 0.65 -12.34
N GLY A 256 -0.96 -0.09 -13.21
CA GLY A 256 -2.24 -0.73 -12.86
C GLY A 256 -2.11 -1.67 -11.66
N LEU A 257 -1.00 -2.41 -11.56
CA LEU A 257 -0.72 -3.33 -10.46
C LEU A 257 -0.27 -2.64 -9.16
N THR A 258 0.15 -1.37 -9.22
CA THR A 258 0.51 -0.62 -8.00
C THR A 258 -0.68 -0.16 -7.20
N LEU A 259 -1.83 0.09 -7.84
CA LEU A 259 -3.04 0.61 -7.18
C LEU A 259 -3.50 -0.22 -5.97
N PRO A 260 -3.56 -1.58 -6.05
CA PRO A 260 -3.73 -2.44 -4.87
C PRO A 260 -2.77 -2.17 -3.72
N ALA A 261 -1.47 -2.04 -4.04
CA ALA A 261 -0.42 -1.88 -3.05
C ALA A 261 -0.49 -0.52 -2.34
N LEU A 262 -1.09 0.51 -2.97
CA LEU A 262 -1.31 1.81 -2.34
C LEU A 262 -2.32 1.78 -1.21
N LEU A 263 -3.35 0.94 -1.35
CA LEU A 263 -4.47 0.86 -0.42
C LEU A 263 -4.15 -0.05 0.77
N ALA A 264 -3.27 -1.04 0.55
CA ALA A 264 -2.71 -1.85 1.62
C ALA A 264 -1.78 -1.05 2.55
N GLY A 265 -1.24 0.07 2.06
CA GLY A 265 -0.26 0.88 2.78
C GLY A 265 1.08 0.14 2.99
N SER A 266 2.01 0.81 3.66
CA SER A 266 3.24 0.15 4.14
C SER A 266 3.10 -0.08 5.64
N VAL A 267 2.61 -1.26 6.03
CA VAL A 267 2.44 -1.66 7.43
C VAL A 267 3.71 -1.37 8.25
N ILE A 268 4.88 -1.70 7.70
CA ILE A 268 6.16 -1.51 8.39
C ILE A 268 6.50 -0.02 8.54
N LEU A 269 6.42 0.78 7.46
CA LEU A 269 6.78 2.20 7.56
C LEU A 269 5.78 2.98 8.40
N GLU A 270 4.48 2.72 8.24
CA GLU A 270 3.46 3.36 9.09
C GLU A 270 3.66 2.99 10.57
N THR A 271 4.17 1.79 10.87
CA THR A 271 4.53 1.41 12.25
C THR A 271 5.76 2.15 12.76
N ILE A 272 6.82 2.26 11.96
CA ILE A 272 8.06 2.96 12.36
C ILE A 272 7.80 4.45 12.61
N TYR A 273 7.03 5.09 11.73
CA TYR A 273 6.67 6.51 11.86
C TYR A 273 5.45 6.76 12.73
N GLN A 274 4.79 5.71 13.25
CA GLN A 274 3.48 5.79 13.91
C GLN A 274 2.48 6.65 13.12
N TRP A 275 2.52 6.51 11.79
CA TRP A 275 1.61 7.19 10.89
C TRP A 275 0.23 6.59 11.08
N ASN A 276 -0.74 7.41 11.46
CA ASN A 276 -2.05 6.94 11.92
C ASN A 276 -2.97 6.51 10.76
N GLY A 277 -2.48 5.62 9.91
CA GLY A 277 -3.13 5.05 8.74
C GLY A 277 -3.55 3.60 8.94
N ILE A 278 -3.90 2.98 7.82
CA ILE A 278 -4.43 1.62 7.73
C ILE A 278 -3.38 0.57 8.09
N GLY A 279 -2.13 0.77 7.66
CA GLY A 279 -1.04 -0.15 7.94
C GLY A 279 -0.72 -0.20 9.43
N TYR A 280 -0.67 0.97 10.08
CA TYR A 280 -0.49 1.03 11.53
C TYR A 280 -1.69 0.45 12.30
N LEU A 281 -2.92 0.75 11.87
CA LEU A 281 -4.13 0.15 12.45
C LEU A 281 -4.10 -1.37 12.35
N PHE A 282 -3.65 -1.93 11.23
CA PHE A 282 -3.54 -3.37 11.05
C PHE A 282 -2.54 -3.99 12.03
N TYR A 283 -1.37 -3.38 12.18
CA TYR A 283 -0.35 -3.81 13.15
C TYR A 283 -0.88 -3.77 14.59
N GLN A 284 -1.51 -2.66 14.98
CA GLN A 284 -2.14 -2.51 16.30
C GLN A 284 -3.22 -3.57 16.54
N SER A 285 -4.07 -3.80 15.54
CA SER A 285 -5.17 -4.78 15.63
C SER A 285 -4.65 -6.20 15.79
N ILE A 286 -3.56 -6.57 15.10
CA ILE A 286 -2.90 -7.89 15.28
C ILE A 286 -2.36 -8.00 16.70
N THR A 287 -1.66 -6.97 17.17
CA THR A 287 -1.02 -6.96 18.50
C THR A 287 -2.05 -7.06 19.62
N MET A 288 -3.14 -6.31 19.50
CA MET A 288 -4.27 -6.30 20.44
C MET A 288 -5.31 -7.40 20.18
N ARG A 289 -5.06 -8.25 19.18
CA ARG A 289 -5.98 -9.32 18.73
C ARG A 289 -7.39 -8.84 18.46
N GLU A 290 -7.58 -7.66 17.87
CA GLU A 290 -8.89 -7.14 17.51
C GLU A 290 -9.47 -7.87 16.28
N TYR A 291 -10.02 -9.08 16.49
CA TYR A 291 -10.49 -9.93 15.40
C TYR A 291 -11.44 -9.22 14.41
N PRO A 292 -12.45 -8.45 14.85
CA PRO A 292 -13.36 -7.77 13.91
C PRO A 292 -12.62 -6.75 13.02
N VAL A 293 -11.65 -6.00 13.56
CA VAL A 293 -10.87 -5.02 12.80
C VAL A 293 -9.90 -5.71 11.86
N ILE A 294 -9.20 -6.76 12.32
CA ILE A 294 -8.33 -7.58 11.47
C ILE A 294 -9.11 -8.12 10.26
N MET A 295 -10.29 -8.71 10.51
CA MET A 295 -11.12 -9.28 9.45
C MET A 295 -11.68 -8.22 8.50
N GLY A 296 -12.08 -7.06 9.02
CA GLY A 296 -12.50 -5.93 8.19
C GLY A 296 -11.38 -5.41 7.28
N LEU A 297 -10.16 -5.29 7.81
CA LEU A 297 -8.98 -4.87 7.05
C LEU A 297 -8.56 -5.91 6.01
N VAL A 298 -8.56 -7.20 6.36
CA VAL A 298 -8.24 -8.29 5.44
C VAL A 298 -9.24 -8.36 4.29
N LEU A 299 -10.53 -8.21 4.59
CA LEU A 299 -11.56 -8.12 3.56
C LEU A 299 -11.34 -6.89 2.67
N MET A 300 -11.09 -5.72 3.27
CA MET A 300 -10.80 -4.49 2.51
C MET A 300 -9.59 -4.68 1.59
N PHE A 301 -8.46 -5.17 2.09
CA PHE A 301 -7.26 -5.43 1.29
C PHE A 301 -7.54 -6.40 0.16
N SER A 302 -8.21 -7.50 0.45
CA SER A 302 -8.49 -8.53 -0.56
C SER A 302 -9.42 -8.01 -1.66
N VAL A 303 -10.45 -7.25 -1.31
CA VAL A 303 -11.35 -6.62 -2.29
C VAL A 303 -10.58 -5.58 -3.11
N MET A 304 -9.79 -4.72 -2.49
CA MET A 304 -8.99 -3.70 -3.19
C MET A 304 -7.95 -4.32 -4.13
N THR A 305 -7.32 -5.43 -3.73
CA THR A 305 -6.39 -6.18 -4.58
C THR A 305 -7.09 -6.75 -5.81
N LEU A 306 -8.26 -7.36 -5.63
CA LEU A 306 -9.03 -7.88 -6.76
C LEU A 306 -9.51 -6.77 -7.69
N LEU A 307 -9.97 -5.64 -7.14
CA LEU A 307 -10.40 -4.49 -7.93
C LEU A 307 -9.25 -3.89 -8.74
N GLY A 308 -8.09 -3.67 -8.11
CA GLY A 308 -6.94 -3.11 -8.81
C GLY A 308 -6.35 -4.08 -9.84
N GLN A 309 -6.41 -5.39 -9.59
CA GLN A 309 -6.00 -6.36 -10.60
C GLN A 309 -6.98 -6.43 -11.78
N LEU A 310 -8.30 -6.38 -11.53
CA LEU A 310 -9.30 -6.28 -12.59
C LEU A 310 -9.09 -4.99 -13.41
N LEU A 311 -8.78 -3.88 -12.75
CA LEU A 311 -8.46 -2.61 -13.41
C LEU A 311 -7.20 -2.74 -14.29
N ALA A 312 -6.15 -3.39 -13.78
CA ALA A 312 -4.94 -3.64 -14.56
C ALA A 312 -5.23 -4.50 -15.81
N ASP A 313 -6.02 -5.56 -15.66
CA ASP A 313 -6.42 -6.43 -16.77
C ASP A 313 -7.21 -5.62 -17.84
N VAL A 314 -8.13 -4.75 -17.41
CA VAL A 314 -8.88 -3.85 -18.32
C VAL A 314 -7.98 -2.83 -19.02
N LEU A 315 -7.06 -2.20 -18.28
CA LEU A 315 -6.10 -1.25 -18.85
C LEU A 315 -5.19 -1.94 -19.87
N TYR A 316 -4.79 -3.17 -19.60
CA TYR A 316 -3.98 -3.97 -20.50
C TYR A 316 -4.73 -4.28 -21.80
N ALA A 317 -6.03 -4.63 -21.71
CA ALA A 317 -6.90 -4.83 -22.87
C ALA A 317 -7.05 -3.58 -23.74
N PHE A 318 -7.08 -2.40 -23.12
CA PHE A 318 -7.23 -1.13 -23.83
C PHE A 318 -5.94 -0.70 -24.53
N VAL A 319 -4.79 -0.94 -23.89
CA VAL A 319 -3.48 -0.50 -24.39
C VAL A 319 -2.93 -1.45 -25.46
N ASP A 320 -3.15 -2.76 -25.35
CA ASP A 320 -2.72 -3.73 -26.34
C ASP A 320 -3.92 -4.44 -27.03
N PRO A 321 -4.32 -4.00 -28.23
CA PRO A 321 -5.46 -4.58 -28.95
C PRO A 321 -5.18 -5.98 -29.52
N ARG A 322 -3.93 -6.48 -29.42
CA ARG A 322 -3.57 -7.84 -29.86
C ARG A 322 -4.01 -8.90 -28.85
N ILE A 323 -4.35 -8.49 -27.63
CA ILE A 323 -4.73 -9.39 -26.55
C ILE A 323 -6.20 -9.75 -26.69
N THR A 324 -6.43 -10.97 -27.14
CA THR A 324 -7.76 -11.56 -27.21
C THR A 324 -8.02 -12.34 -25.93
N TYR A 325 -8.88 -11.81 -25.06
CA TYR A 325 -9.35 -12.53 -23.88
C TYR A 325 -10.41 -13.55 -24.31
N SER A 326 -9.99 -14.80 -24.53
CA SER A 326 -10.88 -15.95 -24.76
C SER A 326 -11.55 -16.41 -23.47
#